data_AF-A0AAU2J9Y4-F1
#
_entry.id   AF-A0AAU2J9Y4-F1
#
_cell.length_a   1.000
_cell.length_b   1.000
_cell.length_c   1.000
_cell.angle_alpha   90.00
_cell.angle_beta   90.00
_cell.angle_gamma   90.00
#
_symmetry.space_group_name_H-M   'P 1'
#
loop_
_entity.id
_entity.type
_entity.pdbx_description
1 polymer ?
#
loop_
_entity_poly.entity_id
_entity_poly.type
_entity_poly.pdbx_seq_one_letter_code
_entity_poly.pdbx_strand_id
1 'polypeptide(L)'
;MIARNTIGSPVADLRDGPYGSYDKTGIYARPPYGQGSLGITVADNTEKAEFGNEVDFYGDPVLGLKSVGFRVFQTGENVLLGGSANLPNIRFEIDPNLTSLPATNYSSLVWVPAAFPTTYENQWSPYIDATTNGHWFLTGAAGGATGCAVSCTWAQIKTGLDDSGSTGRPTIHTAAVSKGRDNAWVGAIDGLRINQNIYDFEADGVRARRVN
;
A
#
# COMPACT_ATOMS: atom_id res chain seq x y z
N MET A 1 -13.15 4.28 -1.49
CA MET A 1 -12.86 3.47 -0.28
C MET A 1 -13.32 2.04 -0.50
N ILE A 2 -12.68 1.07 0.16
CA ILE A 2 -13.15 -0.30 0.26
C ILE A 2 -13.87 -0.46 1.61
N ALA A 3 -15.20 -0.33 1.57
CA ALA A 3 -16.03 -0.22 2.79
C ALA A 3 -15.90 -1.44 3.73
N ARG A 4 -15.81 -2.66 3.17
CA ARG A 4 -15.68 -3.91 3.95
C ARG A 4 -14.42 -3.99 4.81
N ASN A 5 -13.42 -3.17 4.53
CA ASN A 5 -12.15 -3.17 5.24
C ASN A 5 -11.82 -1.83 5.93
N THR A 6 -12.79 -0.90 5.93
CA THR A 6 -12.71 0.36 6.65
C THR A 6 -13.39 0.18 8.01
N ILE A 7 -12.74 0.62 9.09
CA ILE A 7 -13.22 0.44 10.48
C ILE A 7 -13.15 1.78 11.22
N GLY A 8 -14.20 2.13 11.96
CA GLY A 8 -14.28 3.36 12.75
C GLY A 8 -14.78 4.55 11.93
N SER A 9 -14.24 5.74 12.20
CA SER A 9 -14.54 6.97 11.45
C SER A 9 -13.33 7.56 10.70
N PRO A 10 -12.49 6.74 10.04
CA PRO A 10 -11.31 7.23 9.38
C PRO A 10 -11.69 7.96 8.08
N VAL A 11 -10.80 8.82 7.61
CA VAL A 11 -10.98 9.56 6.37
C VAL A 11 -9.98 9.08 5.33
N ALA A 12 -10.44 8.85 4.12
CA ALA A 12 -9.63 8.69 2.93
C ALA A 12 -10.28 9.48 1.80
N ASP A 13 -9.65 10.58 1.40
CA ASP A 13 -10.25 11.57 0.51
C ASP A 13 -9.23 12.12 -0.48
N LEU A 14 -9.71 12.44 -1.67
CA LEU A 14 -8.91 13.05 -2.73
C LEU A 14 -8.94 14.56 -2.55
N ARG A 15 -7.76 15.20 -2.48
CA ARG A 15 -7.65 16.64 -2.19
C ARG A 15 -6.38 17.23 -2.75
N ASP A 16 -6.33 18.55 -2.87
CA ASP A 16 -5.12 19.29 -3.20
C ASP A 16 -4.05 19.18 -2.11
N GLY A 17 -2.79 19.23 -2.52
CA GLY A 17 -1.63 19.10 -1.65
C GLY A 17 -1.54 17.71 -1.02
N PRO A 18 -0.96 17.57 0.18
CA PRO A 18 -0.27 18.60 0.95
C PRO A 18 0.94 19.17 0.20
N TYR A 19 1.27 20.41 0.52
CA TYR A 19 2.50 21.05 0.08
C TYR A 19 3.52 20.98 1.23
N GLY A 20 4.80 20.84 0.91
CA GLY A 20 5.87 20.79 1.90
C GLY A 20 5.95 22.06 2.73
N SER A 21 6.68 22.01 3.84
CA SER A 21 6.93 23.20 4.67
C SER A 21 7.56 24.34 3.86
N TYR A 22 7.41 25.58 4.35
CA TYR A 22 7.78 26.81 3.63
C TYR A 22 9.23 26.86 3.11
N ASP A 23 10.14 26.08 3.71
CA ASP A 23 11.55 25.97 3.34
C ASP A 23 11.83 24.92 2.25
N LYS A 24 10.86 24.08 1.90
CA LYS A 24 11.03 23.02 0.89
C LYS A 24 10.74 23.55 -0.50
N THR A 25 11.56 23.11 -1.44
CA THR A 25 11.43 23.50 -2.86
C THR A 25 11.50 22.28 -3.77
N GLY A 26 11.11 22.47 -5.03
CA GLY A 26 11.19 21.43 -6.05
C GLY A 26 10.26 20.25 -5.80
N ILE A 27 10.73 19.03 -6.09
CA ILE A 27 9.93 17.80 -6.09
C ILE A 27 9.46 17.35 -4.71
N TYR A 28 10.00 17.91 -3.63
CA TYR A 28 9.62 17.58 -2.26
C TYR A 28 8.52 18.51 -1.71
N ALA A 29 8.29 19.65 -2.36
CA ALA A 29 7.40 20.71 -1.88
C ALA A 29 5.95 20.57 -2.34
N ARG A 30 5.64 19.67 -3.27
CA ARG A 30 4.32 19.53 -3.88
C ARG A 30 4.03 18.07 -4.27
N PRO A 31 2.76 17.70 -4.48
CA PRO A 31 2.42 16.36 -4.92
C PRO A 31 3.21 15.93 -6.17
N PRO A 32 3.78 14.71 -6.17
CA PRO A 32 4.67 14.22 -7.20
C PRO A 32 4.10 14.18 -8.63
N TYR A 33 2.80 13.90 -8.81
CA TYR A 33 2.21 13.68 -10.14
C TYR A 33 1.18 14.72 -10.56
N GLY A 34 0.89 15.71 -9.71
CA GLY A 34 -0.11 16.71 -9.99
C GLY A 34 -0.26 17.77 -8.91
N GLN A 35 -1.50 18.20 -8.67
CA GLN A 35 -1.83 19.14 -7.59
C GLN A 35 -2.47 18.44 -6.40
N GLY A 36 -3.09 17.28 -6.61
CA GLY A 36 -3.75 16.51 -5.57
C GLY A 36 -2.94 15.34 -5.05
N SER A 37 -3.55 14.68 -4.06
CA SER A 37 -3.12 13.39 -3.54
C SER A 37 -4.28 12.68 -2.84
N LEU A 38 -4.03 11.44 -2.42
CA LEU A 38 -4.91 10.74 -1.49
C LEU A 38 -4.52 11.09 -0.05
N GLY A 39 -5.36 11.86 0.62
CA GLY A 39 -5.25 12.08 2.05
C GLY A 39 -5.80 10.93 2.86
N ILE A 40 -5.11 10.51 3.92
CA ILE A 40 -5.62 9.52 4.88
C ILE A 40 -5.50 10.08 6.30
N THR A 41 -6.54 9.85 7.10
CA THR A 41 -6.59 10.15 8.53
C THR A 41 -7.13 8.93 9.28
N VAL A 42 -6.37 8.46 10.26
CA VAL A 42 -6.84 7.55 11.31
C VAL A 42 -6.53 8.19 12.66
N ALA A 43 -7.51 8.21 13.56
CA ALA A 43 -7.41 8.92 14.83
C ALA A 43 -6.59 8.18 15.88
N ASP A 44 -6.61 6.84 15.86
CA ASP A 44 -5.94 5.99 16.84
C ASP A 44 -5.78 4.53 16.34
N ASN A 45 -5.47 3.63 17.27
CA ASN A 45 -5.27 2.19 17.01
C ASN A 45 -6.58 1.38 16.93
N THR A 46 -7.74 2.03 16.92
CA THR A 46 -9.05 1.37 16.75
C THR A 46 -9.60 1.54 15.34
N GLU A 47 -9.05 2.47 14.56
CA GLU A 47 -9.50 2.81 13.22
C GLU A 47 -8.65 2.21 12.10
N LYS A 48 -9.25 2.05 10.92
CA LYS A 48 -8.56 1.59 9.72
C LYS A 48 -9.14 2.24 8.48
N ALA A 49 -8.34 2.97 7.71
CA ALA A 49 -8.70 3.46 6.40
C ALA A 49 -8.25 2.49 5.30
N GLU A 50 -9.10 2.24 4.30
CA GLU A 50 -8.71 1.52 3.09
C GLU A 50 -9.28 2.19 1.83
N PHE A 51 -8.40 2.66 0.96
CA PHE A 51 -8.74 3.28 -0.31
C PHE A 51 -8.15 2.45 -1.45
N GLY A 52 -9.00 1.99 -2.35
CA GLY A 52 -8.59 1.09 -3.41
C GLY A 52 -9.69 0.84 -4.43
N ASN A 53 -9.38 -0.04 -5.38
CA ASN A 53 -10.29 -0.46 -6.44
C ASN A 53 -10.41 -2.00 -6.45
N GLU A 54 -11.62 -2.46 -6.71
CA GLU A 54 -11.99 -3.87 -6.79
C GLU A 54 -12.06 -4.38 -8.23
N VAL A 55 -12.13 -3.48 -9.23
CA VAL A 55 -12.42 -3.86 -10.62
C VAL A 55 -11.16 -3.94 -11.47
N ASP A 56 -10.31 -2.91 -11.43
CA ASP A 56 -9.20 -2.77 -12.39
C ASP A 56 -8.11 -3.84 -12.26
N PHE A 57 -8.04 -4.52 -11.12
CA PHE A 57 -6.98 -5.50 -10.80
C PHE A 57 -7.51 -6.93 -10.67
N TYR A 58 -8.82 -7.13 -10.80
CA TYR A 58 -9.43 -8.43 -10.58
C TYR A 58 -8.92 -9.45 -11.60
N GLY A 59 -8.41 -10.58 -11.12
CA GLY A 59 -7.84 -11.65 -11.95
C GLY A 59 -6.39 -11.42 -12.40
N ASP A 60 -5.79 -10.26 -12.12
CA ASP A 60 -4.40 -10.00 -12.45
C ASP A 60 -3.47 -10.97 -11.67
N PRO A 61 -2.40 -11.49 -12.30
CA PRO A 61 -1.53 -12.45 -11.63
C PRO A 61 -0.67 -11.77 -10.56
N VAL A 62 -0.72 -12.27 -9.33
CA VAL A 62 0.12 -11.79 -8.21
C VAL A 62 1.60 -11.91 -8.57
N LEU A 63 2.01 -13.04 -9.17
CA LEU A 63 3.40 -13.27 -9.60
C LEU A 63 3.86 -12.30 -10.71
N GLY A 64 2.91 -11.66 -11.41
CA GLY A 64 3.15 -10.65 -12.43
C GLY A 64 3.50 -9.27 -11.88
N LEU A 65 3.33 -9.03 -10.58
CA LEU A 65 3.70 -7.77 -9.92
C LEU A 65 5.24 -7.60 -9.89
N LYS A 66 5.75 -6.58 -10.57
CA LYS A 66 7.18 -6.27 -10.72
C LYS A 66 7.58 -4.93 -10.11
N SER A 67 6.67 -3.98 -10.05
CA SER A 67 6.92 -2.67 -9.44
C SER A 67 5.70 -2.27 -8.64
N VAL A 68 5.87 -2.12 -7.33
CA VAL A 68 4.80 -1.76 -6.41
C VAL A 68 5.35 -0.76 -5.42
N GLY A 69 4.59 0.27 -5.06
CA GLY A 69 5.06 1.30 -4.14
C GLY A 69 4.35 2.62 -4.34
N PHE A 70 4.74 3.63 -3.57
CA PHE A 70 4.17 4.97 -3.66
C PHE A 70 5.15 6.03 -3.15
N ARG A 71 4.75 7.29 -3.22
CA ARG A 71 5.35 8.38 -2.44
C ARG A 71 4.39 8.80 -1.33
N VAL A 72 4.94 9.20 -0.20
CA VAL A 72 4.18 9.55 1.01
C VAL A 72 4.59 10.93 1.50
N PHE A 73 3.61 11.66 2.00
CA PHE A 73 3.80 12.84 2.82
C PHE A 73 3.59 12.44 4.28
N GLN A 74 4.71 12.26 4.99
CA GLN A 74 4.73 11.91 6.41
C GLN A 74 4.99 13.18 7.23
N THR A 75 4.29 13.35 8.35
CA THR A 75 4.51 14.50 9.25
C THR A 75 5.35 14.12 10.47
N GLY A 76 5.95 15.12 11.12
CA GLY A 76 6.70 14.92 12.36
C GLY A 76 5.81 14.41 13.51
N GLU A 77 4.54 14.83 13.55
CA GLU A 77 3.55 14.37 14.54
C GLU A 77 3.31 12.85 14.44
N ASN A 78 3.19 12.33 13.22
CA ASN A 78 3.04 10.89 13.00
C ASN A 78 4.27 10.12 13.49
N VAL A 79 5.48 10.68 13.27
CA VAL A 79 6.73 10.08 13.73
C VAL A 79 6.84 10.11 15.26
N LEU A 80 6.39 11.18 15.91
CA LEU A 80 6.34 11.24 17.38
C LEU A 80 5.41 10.18 17.98
N LEU A 81 4.30 9.86 17.30
CA LEU A 81 3.29 8.93 17.82
C LEU A 81 3.65 7.46 17.62
N GLY A 82 4.22 7.09 16.47
CA GLY A 82 4.47 5.68 16.13
C GLY A 82 5.87 5.38 15.58
N GLY A 83 6.78 6.35 15.68
CA GLY A 83 8.11 6.27 15.09
C GLY A 83 8.11 6.45 13.57
N SER A 84 9.30 6.41 12.97
CA SER A 84 9.48 6.63 11.53
C SER A 84 8.94 5.50 10.64
N ALA A 85 8.48 4.39 11.25
CA ALA A 85 7.78 3.29 10.58
C ALA A 85 6.25 3.44 10.61
N ASN A 86 5.69 4.48 11.26
CA ASN A 86 4.25 4.76 11.29
C ASN A 86 3.77 5.25 9.92
N LEU A 87 3.72 4.35 8.95
CA LEU A 87 3.47 4.64 7.56
C LEU A 87 2.24 3.88 7.06
N PRO A 88 1.58 4.39 6.02
CA PRO A 88 0.56 3.64 5.30
C PRO A 88 1.17 2.42 4.61
N ASN A 89 0.34 1.44 4.29
CA ASN A 89 0.70 0.18 3.64
C ASN A 89 -0.02 0.02 2.29
N ILE A 90 0.42 -0.97 1.52
CA ILE A 90 -0.31 -1.50 0.37
C ILE A 90 -0.86 -2.87 0.74
N ARG A 91 -2.12 -3.11 0.39
CA ARG A 91 -2.77 -4.39 0.58
C ARG A 91 -3.38 -4.87 -0.73
N PHE A 92 -3.13 -6.13 -1.06
CA PHE A 92 -3.89 -6.86 -2.05
C PHE A 92 -4.75 -7.90 -1.34
N GLU A 93 -6.02 -7.98 -1.73
CA GLU A 93 -6.80 -9.19 -1.49
C GLU A 93 -6.52 -10.13 -2.65
N ILE A 94 -6.20 -11.40 -2.39
CA ILE A 94 -5.78 -12.35 -3.42
C ILE A 94 -6.48 -13.69 -3.25
N ASP A 95 -6.64 -14.43 -4.35
CA ASP A 95 -6.73 -15.88 -4.30
C ASP A 95 -5.30 -16.43 -4.32
N PRO A 96 -4.81 -17.06 -3.23
CA PRO A 96 -3.46 -17.61 -3.19
C PRO A 96 -3.32 -18.88 -4.03
N ASN A 97 -4.42 -19.57 -4.35
CA ASN A 97 -4.52 -20.76 -5.19
C ASN A 97 -3.44 -21.85 -4.93
N LEU A 98 -3.16 -22.14 -3.66
CA LEU A 98 -2.17 -23.15 -3.25
C LEU A 98 -2.77 -24.56 -3.30
N THR A 99 -2.07 -25.53 -3.88
CA THR A 99 -2.49 -26.94 -3.95
C THR A 99 -2.70 -27.58 -2.59
N SER A 100 -1.86 -27.20 -1.62
CA SER A 100 -1.94 -27.68 -0.24
C SER A 100 -3.14 -27.12 0.51
N LEU A 101 -3.79 -26.06 -0.01
CA LEU A 101 -4.93 -25.38 0.59
C LEU A 101 -6.04 -25.13 -0.45
N PRO A 102 -6.64 -26.18 -1.06
CA PRO A 102 -7.54 -26.05 -2.20
C PRO A 102 -8.87 -25.32 -1.88
N ALA A 103 -9.22 -25.18 -0.59
CA ALA A 103 -10.38 -24.42 -0.15
C ALA A 103 -10.06 -22.95 0.21
N THR A 104 -8.80 -22.56 0.21
CA THR A 104 -8.37 -21.18 0.54
C THR A 104 -8.34 -20.34 -0.73
N ASN A 105 -9.41 -19.60 -0.98
CA ASN A 105 -9.58 -18.70 -2.12
C ASN A 105 -9.39 -17.21 -1.76
N TYR A 106 -8.95 -16.93 -0.53
CA TYR A 106 -8.75 -15.59 -0.01
C TYR A 106 -7.53 -15.52 0.93
N SER A 107 -6.67 -14.55 0.70
CA SER A 107 -5.67 -14.07 1.65
C SER A 107 -5.44 -12.57 1.43
N SER A 108 -5.01 -11.87 2.48
CA SER A 108 -4.47 -10.52 2.33
C SER A 108 -2.95 -10.61 2.19
N LEU A 109 -2.43 -10.09 1.09
CA LEU A 109 -1.01 -9.84 0.87
C LEU A 109 -0.73 -8.38 1.23
N VAL A 110 -0.03 -8.17 2.34
CA VAL A 110 0.15 -6.85 2.95
C VAL A 110 1.62 -6.48 2.96
N TRP A 111 1.93 -5.30 2.46
CA TRP A 111 3.24 -4.69 2.56
C TRP A 111 3.32 -3.76 3.75
N VAL A 112 4.32 -3.92 4.60
CA VAL A 112 4.64 -2.99 5.67
C VAL A 112 5.96 -2.30 5.32
N PRO A 113 5.97 -0.99 5.05
CA PRO A 113 7.19 -0.26 4.76
C PRO A 113 8.19 -0.34 5.91
N ALA A 114 9.48 -0.28 5.60
CA ALA A 114 10.50 -0.09 6.63
C ALA A 114 10.42 1.35 7.19
N ALA A 115 11.05 1.57 8.35
CA ALA A 115 11.26 2.90 8.90
C ALA A 115 11.83 3.87 7.85
N PHE A 116 11.20 5.02 7.67
CA PHE A 116 11.57 5.99 6.64
C PHE A 116 12.47 7.09 7.22
N PRO A 117 13.45 7.63 6.47
CA PRO A 117 14.35 8.65 7.01
C PRO A 117 13.59 9.92 7.44
N THR A 118 13.83 10.37 8.67
CA THR A 118 13.19 11.56 9.27
C THR A 118 13.53 12.86 8.54
N THR A 119 14.58 12.86 7.71
CA THR A 119 14.90 13.98 6.80
C THR A 119 13.79 14.29 5.79
N TYR A 120 12.82 13.40 5.61
CA TYR A 120 11.66 13.60 4.74
C TYR A 120 10.35 13.87 5.48
N GLU A 121 10.40 14.17 6.78
CA GLU A 121 9.23 14.68 7.50
C GLU A 121 8.77 16.03 6.94
N ASN A 122 7.45 16.24 6.92
CA ASN A 122 6.78 17.45 6.45
C ASN A 122 7.10 17.81 4.98
N GLN A 123 7.44 16.80 4.19
CA GLN A 123 7.67 16.90 2.75
C GLN A 123 7.35 15.58 2.04
N TRP A 124 7.25 15.63 0.71
CA TRP A 124 7.05 14.44 -0.09
C TRP A 124 8.31 13.56 -0.12
N SER A 125 8.12 12.26 0.04
CA SER A 125 9.20 11.28 -0.04
C SER A 125 9.67 11.05 -1.48
N PRO A 126 10.91 10.56 -1.66
CA PRO A 126 11.26 9.69 -2.78
C PRO A 126 10.29 8.52 -2.92
N TYR A 127 10.28 7.88 -4.09
CA TYR A 127 9.48 6.66 -4.30
C TYR A 127 9.95 5.54 -3.37
N ILE A 128 9.01 4.97 -2.62
CA ILE A 128 9.25 3.84 -1.74
C ILE A 128 8.85 2.58 -2.50
N ASP A 129 9.86 1.79 -2.89
CA ASP A 129 9.65 0.55 -3.63
C ASP A 129 9.33 -0.60 -2.68
N ALA A 130 8.07 -1.03 -2.67
CA ALA A 130 7.60 -2.13 -1.85
C ALA A 130 8.25 -3.48 -2.19
N THR A 131 8.88 -3.62 -3.36
CA THR A 131 9.57 -4.86 -3.74
C THR A 131 10.95 -5.00 -3.10
N THR A 132 11.51 -3.92 -2.55
CA THR A 132 12.85 -3.89 -1.95
C THR A 132 12.91 -3.23 -0.56
N ASN A 133 11.90 -2.44 -0.19
CA ASN A 133 11.80 -1.77 1.11
C ASN A 133 10.75 -2.46 1.99
N GLY A 134 11.03 -2.61 3.28
CA GLY A 134 10.09 -3.20 4.23
C GLY A 134 9.95 -4.70 4.11
N HIS A 135 8.79 -5.21 4.50
CA HIS A 135 8.46 -6.63 4.41
C HIS A 135 7.01 -6.84 3.99
N TRP A 136 6.71 -8.06 3.57
CA TRP A 136 5.38 -8.50 3.21
C TRP A 136 4.95 -9.66 4.11
N PHE A 137 3.65 -9.82 4.28
CA PHE A 137 3.09 -11.02 4.88
C PHE A 137 1.75 -11.39 4.23
N LEU A 138 1.38 -12.65 4.40
CA LEU A 138 0.10 -13.22 4.01
C LEU A 138 -0.72 -13.55 5.24
N THR A 139 -2.01 -13.26 5.21
CA THR A 139 -2.92 -13.60 6.32
C THR A 139 -3.49 -15.01 6.18
N GLY A 140 -3.96 -15.56 7.30
CA GLY A 140 -4.71 -16.81 7.32
C GLY A 140 -3.88 -18.04 6.95
N ALA A 141 -4.54 -19.08 6.45
CA ALA A 141 -3.90 -20.37 6.14
C ALA A 141 -2.78 -20.24 5.10
N ALA A 142 -2.93 -19.35 4.11
CA ALA A 142 -1.90 -19.10 3.11
C ALA A 142 -0.59 -18.60 3.72
N GLY A 143 -0.65 -17.72 4.73
CA GLY A 143 0.54 -17.29 5.47
C GLY A 143 1.26 -18.44 6.16
N GLY A 144 0.51 -19.38 6.75
CA GLY A 144 1.08 -20.58 7.35
C GLY A 144 1.73 -21.52 6.33
N ALA A 145 1.03 -21.83 5.24
CA ALA A 145 1.52 -22.76 4.22
C ALA A 145 2.74 -22.24 3.45
N THR A 146 2.84 -20.93 3.25
CA THR A 146 3.99 -20.28 2.58
C THR A 146 5.14 -19.94 3.54
N GLY A 147 4.92 -20.06 4.86
CA GLY A 147 5.85 -19.55 5.87
C GLY A 147 5.91 -18.02 5.99
N CYS A 148 5.05 -17.29 5.28
CA CYS A 148 5.03 -15.83 5.23
C CYS A 148 3.93 -15.19 6.08
N ALA A 149 3.60 -15.77 7.23
CA ALA A 149 2.55 -15.25 8.13
C ALA A 149 2.94 -13.97 8.90
N VAL A 150 4.24 -13.68 9.05
CA VAL A 150 4.75 -12.57 9.88
C VAL A 150 5.57 -11.59 9.07
N SER A 151 6.62 -12.07 8.39
CA SER A 151 7.52 -11.22 7.63
C SER A 151 8.29 -12.02 6.60
N CYS A 152 8.18 -11.59 5.34
CA CYS A 152 8.89 -12.14 4.20
C CYS A 152 9.38 -10.99 3.31
N THR A 153 10.49 -11.21 2.64
CA THR A 153 10.87 -10.40 1.48
C THR A 153 9.89 -10.62 0.34
N TRP A 154 9.85 -9.68 -0.61
CA TRP A 154 9.03 -9.84 -1.82
C TRP A 154 9.39 -11.11 -2.62
N ALA A 155 10.67 -11.48 -2.66
CA ALA A 155 11.12 -12.71 -3.31
C ALA A 155 10.58 -13.96 -2.60
N GLN A 156 10.57 -13.99 -1.27
CA GLN A 156 10.02 -15.12 -0.51
C GLN A 156 8.51 -15.25 -0.70
N ILE A 157 7.76 -14.14 -0.78
CA ILE A 157 6.33 -14.17 -1.13
C ILE A 157 6.12 -14.81 -2.50
N LYS A 158 6.89 -14.38 -3.51
CA LYS A 158 6.79 -14.96 -4.86
C LYS A 158 7.08 -16.45 -4.86
N THR A 159 8.16 -16.88 -4.21
CA THR A 159 8.51 -18.30 -4.11
C THR A 159 7.43 -19.10 -3.38
N GLY A 160 6.88 -18.57 -2.28
CA GLY A 160 5.83 -19.25 -1.51
C GLY A 160 4.52 -19.39 -2.28
N LEU A 161 4.17 -18.41 -3.11
CA LEU A 161 2.96 -18.41 -3.94
C LEU A 161 3.14 -19.10 -5.30
N ASP A 162 4.38 -19.34 -5.75
CA ASP A 162 4.69 -20.03 -7.00
C ASP A 162 4.61 -21.56 -6.79
N ASP A 163 3.38 -22.05 -6.63
CA ASP A 163 3.10 -23.46 -6.43
C ASP A 163 2.96 -24.18 -7.79
N SER A 164 4.05 -24.85 -8.21
CA SER A 164 4.13 -25.59 -9.47
C SER A 164 3.09 -26.71 -9.66
N GLY A 165 2.41 -27.16 -8.60
CA GLY A 165 1.36 -28.18 -8.68
C GLY A 165 -0.05 -27.63 -8.89
N SER A 166 -0.24 -26.31 -8.83
CA SER A 166 -1.57 -25.69 -8.82
C SER A 166 -2.24 -25.71 -10.19
N THR A 167 -3.57 -25.84 -10.20
CA THR A 167 -4.38 -25.82 -11.43
C THR A 167 -4.59 -24.40 -11.99
N GLY A 168 -4.02 -23.38 -11.35
CA GLY A 168 -4.10 -21.98 -11.75
C GLY A 168 -3.03 -21.15 -11.04
N ARG A 169 -2.94 -19.84 -11.31
CA ARG A 169 -1.97 -18.96 -10.63
C ARG A 169 -2.64 -18.13 -9.54
N PRO A 170 -1.90 -17.67 -8.51
CA PRO A 170 -2.45 -16.72 -7.56
C PRO A 170 -2.89 -15.43 -8.27
N THR A 171 -4.09 -14.96 -7.99
CA THR A 171 -4.70 -13.79 -8.65
C THR A 171 -5.13 -12.73 -7.64
N ILE A 172 -5.17 -11.48 -8.09
CA ILE A 172 -5.60 -10.33 -7.29
C ILE A 172 -7.12 -10.24 -7.37
N HIS A 173 -7.76 -10.03 -6.22
CA HIS A 173 -9.15 -9.59 -6.13
C HIS A 173 -9.22 -8.07 -6.12
N THR A 174 -8.45 -7.41 -5.24
CA THR A 174 -8.45 -5.95 -5.10
C THR A 174 -7.06 -5.41 -4.77
N ALA A 175 -6.81 -4.15 -5.10
CA ALA A 175 -5.63 -3.41 -4.68
C ALA A 175 -6.03 -2.17 -3.88
N ALA A 176 -5.34 -1.94 -2.76
CA ALA A 176 -5.62 -0.82 -1.90
C ALA A 176 -4.37 -0.25 -1.23
N VAL A 177 -4.47 1.02 -0.90
CA VAL A 177 -3.60 1.70 0.05
C VAL A 177 -4.37 1.82 1.36
N SER A 178 -3.72 1.51 2.48
CA SER A 178 -4.39 1.47 3.77
C SER A 178 -3.53 2.05 4.89
N LYS A 179 -4.18 2.49 5.96
CA LYS A 179 -3.54 2.74 7.25
C LYS A 179 -4.26 1.92 8.31
N GLY A 180 -3.49 1.13 9.05
CA GLY A 180 -3.98 0.12 9.97
C GLY A 180 -4.27 0.65 11.38
N ARG A 181 -4.63 -0.32 12.23
CA ARG A 181 -4.95 -0.17 13.66
C ARG A 181 -3.69 -0.23 14.54
N ASP A 182 -2.75 0.65 14.27
CA ASP A 182 -1.47 0.71 14.98
C ASP A 182 -1.31 2.03 15.72
N ASN A 183 -1.26 3.15 14.99
CA ASN A 183 -1.11 4.48 15.55
C ASN A 183 -1.94 5.48 14.76
N ALA A 184 -2.31 6.57 15.43
CA ALA A 184 -2.86 7.73 14.75
C ALA A 184 -1.92 8.18 13.61
N TRP A 185 -2.51 8.62 12.52
CA TRP A 185 -1.76 9.05 11.35
C TRP A 185 -2.58 9.98 10.50
N VAL A 186 -2.01 11.14 10.18
CA VAL A 186 -2.59 12.12 9.25
C VAL A 186 -1.55 12.48 8.21
N GLY A 187 -1.84 12.21 6.94
CA GLY A 187 -0.87 12.46 5.88
C GLY A 187 -1.49 12.23 4.52
N ALA A 188 -0.63 12.02 3.53
CA ALA A 188 -1.07 11.76 2.17
C ALA A 188 -0.15 10.84 1.40
N ILE A 189 -0.67 10.27 0.32
CA ILE A 189 0.04 9.37 -0.59
C ILE A 189 -0.26 9.81 -2.01
N ASP A 190 0.75 9.73 -2.87
CA ASP A 190 0.61 9.99 -4.28
C ASP A 190 1.46 9.03 -5.12
N GLY A 191 1.02 8.81 -6.36
CA GLY A 191 1.70 8.00 -7.35
C GLY A 191 1.84 6.55 -6.94
N LEU A 192 0.73 5.92 -6.53
CA LEU A 192 0.69 4.48 -6.32
C LEU A 192 1.08 3.80 -7.63
N ARG A 193 2.25 3.16 -7.66
CA ARG A 193 2.70 2.41 -8.82
C ARG A 193 2.32 0.96 -8.67
N ILE A 194 1.70 0.41 -9.71
CA ILE A 194 1.52 -1.03 -9.89
C ILE A 194 1.95 -1.35 -11.32
N ASN A 195 3.07 -2.06 -11.45
CA ASN A 195 3.74 -2.36 -12.70
C ASN A 195 4.07 -1.11 -13.53
N GLN A 196 3.51 -1.04 -14.74
CA GLN A 196 3.70 0.06 -15.69
C GLN A 196 2.73 1.22 -15.45
N ASN A 197 1.80 1.11 -14.51
CA ASN A 197 0.83 2.16 -14.24
C ASN A 197 1.17 2.87 -12.94
N ILE A 198 1.13 4.20 -12.98
CA ILE A 198 1.10 5.08 -11.82
C ILE A 198 -0.31 5.61 -11.70
N TYR A 199 -0.95 5.31 -10.58
CA TYR A 199 -2.22 5.88 -10.18
C TYR A 199 -1.95 7.18 -9.44
N ASP A 200 -2.17 8.26 -10.16
CA ASP A 200 -2.03 9.65 -9.74
C ASP A 200 -3.35 10.12 -9.13
N PHE A 201 -3.29 10.59 -7.89
CA PHE A 201 -4.47 10.96 -7.12
C PHE A 201 -4.67 12.46 -7.23
N GLU A 202 -5.81 12.90 -7.77
CA GLU A 202 -6.17 14.30 -7.93
C GLU A 202 -7.49 14.56 -7.21
N ALA A 203 -7.76 15.82 -6.81
CA ALA A 203 -8.99 16.17 -6.08
C ALA A 203 -10.28 15.79 -6.84
N ASP A 204 -10.21 15.69 -8.17
CA ASP A 204 -11.34 15.32 -9.04
C ASP A 204 -11.41 13.83 -9.38
N GLY A 205 -10.41 13.02 -9.02
CA GLY A 205 -10.39 11.59 -9.29
C GLY A 205 -9.01 10.96 -9.38
N VAL A 206 -8.98 9.68 -9.75
CA VAL A 206 -7.73 8.92 -9.93
C VAL A 206 -7.42 8.79 -11.41
N ARG A 207 -6.19 9.11 -11.81
CA ARG A 207 -5.73 9.05 -13.20
C ARG A 207 -4.62 8.01 -13.34
N ALA A 208 -4.84 7.00 -14.19
CA ALA A 208 -3.81 6.04 -14.51
C ALA A 208 -2.87 6.59 -15.59
N ARG A 209 -1.57 6.67 -15.29
CA ARG A 209 -0.52 7.11 -16.20
C ARG A 209 0.44 5.95 -16.47
N ARG A 210 0.70 5.64 -17.74
CA ARG A 210 1.65 4.59 -18.10
C ARG A 210 3.09 5.14 -18.05
N VAL A 211 3.98 4.40 -17.41
CA VAL A 211 5.42 4.64 -17.39
C VAL A 211 6.03 3.90 -18.57
N ASN A 212 6.70 4.64 -19.45
CA ASN A 212 7.45 4.08 -20.58
C ASN A 212 8.70 3.34 -20.11
#